data_AF-A0A956VTG3-F1
#
_entry.id   AF-A0A956VTG3-F1
#
_cell.length_a   1.000
_cell.length_b   1.000
_cell.length_c   1.000
_cell.angle_alpha   90.00
_cell.angle_beta   90.00
_cell.angle_gamma   90.00
#
_symmetry.space_group_name_H-M   'P 1'
#
loop_
_entity.id
_entity.type
_entity.pdbx_description
1 polymer ?
#
loop_
_entity_poly.entity_id
_entity_poly.type
_entity_poly.pdbx_seq_one_letter_code
_entity_poly.pdbx_strand_id
1 'polypeptide(L)'
;MLTTSPTLLEAARSGSATPHVRVRFSDRDVGVPRLHFARWYQGVEAAGPAGVAFPGDGSLVRARIDAGAATLHVQHIATPSEAADFTSWAD
;
A
#
# COMPACT_ATOMS: atom_id res chain seq x y z
N MET A 1 -13.58 11.32 25.43
CA MET A 1 -14.18 9.97 25.42
C MET A 1 -15.62 10.15 25.91
N LEU A 2 -16.63 9.72 25.13
CA LEU A 2 -18.03 9.89 25.52
C LEU A 2 -18.44 8.73 26.43
N THR A 3 -18.98 9.02 27.62
CA THR A 3 -19.47 8.02 28.57
C THR A 3 -20.94 7.69 28.26
N THR A 4 -21.24 6.41 28.01
CA THR A 4 -22.59 5.93 27.70
C THR A 4 -23.35 5.61 28.99
N SER A 5 -24.63 6.02 29.07
CA SER A 5 -25.48 5.69 30.22
C SER A 5 -25.89 4.21 30.22
N PRO A 6 -26.22 3.62 31.38
CA PRO A 6 -26.67 2.23 31.47
C PRO A 6 -27.89 1.93 30.58
N THR A 7 -28.81 2.89 30.48
CA THR A 7 -30.03 2.77 29.68
C THR A 7 -29.76 2.70 28.18
N LEU A 8 -28.79 3.48 27.70
CA LEU A 8 -28.35 3.44 26.29
C LEU A 8 -27.61 2.14 25.96
N LEU A 9 -26.90 1.58 26.94
CA LEU A 9 -26.23 0.29 26.81
C LEU A 9 -27.25 -0.86 26.64
N GLU A 10 -28.33 -0.86 27.44
CA GLU A 10 -29.40 -1.83 27.33
C GLU A 10 -30.22 -1.67 26.03
N ALA A 11 -30.47 -0.44 25.59
CA ALA A 11 -31.13 -0.19 24.31
C ALA A 11 -30.32 -0.71 23.11
N ALA A 12 -28.98 -0.57 23.14
CA ALA A 12 -28.09 -1.11 22.12
C ALA A 12 -28.05 -2.65 22.07
N ARG A 13 -28.41 -3.31 23.19
CA ARG A 13 -28.54 -4.77 23.30
C ARG A 13 -29.95 -5.28 22.97
N SER A 14 -30.91 -4.38 22.73
CA SER A 14 -32.28 -4.77 22.43
C SER A 14 -32.35 -5.53 21.11
N GLY A 15 -33.17 -6.58 21.06
CA GLY A 15 -33.36 -7.44 19.87
C GLY A 15 -33.96 -6.73 18.65
N SER A 16 -34.20 -5.42 18.72
CA SER A 16 -34.71 -4.61 17.59
C SER A 16 -33.67 -4.40 16.49
N ALA A 17 -32.38 -4.60 16.78
CA ALA A 17 -31.30 -4.53 15.80
C ALA A 17 -30.59 -5.88 15.72
N THR A 18 -30.88 -6.66 14.67
CA THR A 18 -29.99 -7.75 14.28
C THR A 18 -28.71 -7.12 13.71
N PRO A 19 -27.56 -7.22 14.40
CA PRO A 19 -26.32 -6.70 13.86
C PRO A 19 -26.02 -7.44 12.56
N HIS A 20 -25.91 -6.70 11.46
CA HIS A 20 -25.51 -7.25 10.17
C HIS A 20 -24.33 -6.44 9.64
N VAL A 21 -23.36 -7.16 9.09
CA VAL A 21 -22.26 -6.53 8.36
C VAL A 21 -22.78 -6.24 6.95
N ARG A 22 -22.74 -4.97 6.56
CA ARG A 22 -23.02 -4.56 5.18
C ARG A 22 -21.70 -4.31 4.46
N VAL A 23 -21.37 -5.18 3.51
CA VAL A 23 -20.23 -4.99 2.62
C VAL A 23 -20.73 -4.44 1.29
N ARG A 24 -20.13 -3.35 0.82
CA ARG A 24 -20.36 -2.80 -0.52
C ARG A 24 -19.05 -2.86 -1.29
N PHE A 25 -19.07 -3.54 -2.43
CA PHE A 25 -17.97 -3.52 -3.39
C PHE A 25 -18.32 -2.51 -4.48
N SER A 26 -17.39 -1.61 -4.77
CA SER A 26 -17.48 -0.68 -5.89
C SER A 26 -16.14 -0.70 -6.61
N ASP A 27 -16.18 -0.92 -7.91
CA ASP A 27 -15.06 -0.77 -8.82
C ASP A 27 -14.78 0.71 -9.16
N ARG A 28 -15.57 1.64 -8.60
CA ARG A 28 -15.49 3.07 -8.87
C ARG A 28 -15.35 3.90 -7.59
N ASP A 29 -14.60 4.99 -7.69
CA ASP A 29 -14.51 6.05 -6.70
C ASP A 29 -14.69 7.39 -7.42
N VAL A 30 -15.63 8.23 -6.96
CA VAL A 30 -15.94 9.53 -7.60
C VAL A 30 -16.20 9.43 -9.13
N GLY A 31 -16.83 8.35 -9.58
CA GLY A 31 -17.19 8.15 -11.00
C GLY A 31 -16.06 7.61 -11.89
N VAL A 32 -14.83 7.53 -11.40
CA VAL A 32 -13.70 6.91 -12.10
C VAL A 32 -13.46 5.48 -11.62
N PRO A 33 -12.98 4.57 -12.49
CA PRO A 33 -12.54 3.25 -12.06
C PRO A 33 -11.48 3.35 -10.96
N ARG A 34 -11.64 2.61 -9.87
CA ARG A 34 -10.62 2.48 -8.82
C ARG A 34 -9.39 1.83 -9.46
N LEU A 35 -8.24 2.48 -9.34
CA LEU A 35 -6.98 1.80 -9.64
C LEU A 35 -6.79 0.67 -8.61
N HIS A 36 -6.76 -0.55 -9.12
CA HIS A 36 -6.32 -1.70 -8.36
C HIS A 36 -4.80 -1.68 -8.34
N PHE A 37 -4.22 -1.09 -7.30
CA PHE A 37 -2.79 -1.18 -7.08
C PHE A 37 -2.44 -2.63 -6.78
N ALA A 38 -1.75 -3.27 -7.73
CA ALA A 38 -1.12 -4.57 -7.53
C ALA A 38 0.29 -4.34 -6.96
N ARG A 39 0.66 -5.12 -5.95
CA ARG A 39 2.00 -5.05 -5.36
C ARG A 39 2.96 -5.83 -6.25
N TRP A 40 3.81 -5.14 -7.00
CA TRP A 40 4.80 -5.78 -7.89
C TRP A 40 6.06 -6.28 -7.18
N TYR A 41 6.33 -5.78 -5.97
CA TYR A 41 7.57 -6.09 -5.27
C TYR A 41 7.38 -6.38 -3.78
N GLN A 42 7.95 -7.49 -3.30
CA GLN A 42 8.04 -7.87 -1.89
C GLN A 42 9.52 -8.03 -1.46
N GLY A 43 10.21 -6.91 -1.37
CA GLY A 43 11.60 -6.86 -0.94
C GLY A 43 11.84 -6.98 0.56
N VAL A 44 13.09 -7.25 0.91
CA VAL A 44 13.61 -7.37 2.29
C VAL A 44 14.71 -6.33 2.60
N GLU A 45 14.84 -5.30 1.77
CA GLU A 45 15.85 -4.26 1.99
C GLU A 45 15.67 -3.57 3.34
N ALA A 46 16.80 -3.17 3.93
CA ALA A 46 16.80 -2.40 5.16
C ALA A 46 16.01 -1.09 4.99
N ALA A 47 15.31 -0.68 6.05
CA ALA A 47 14.64 0.60 6.08
C ALA A 47 15.66 1.74 6.00
N GLY A 48 15.42 2.71 5.11
CA GLY A 48 16.31 3.84 4.90
C GLY A 48 15.78 4.79 3.83
N PRO A 49 16.50 5.89 3.56
CA PRO A 49 16.15 6.80 2.48
C PRO A 49 16.12 6.07 1.14
N ALA A 50 14.98 6.11 0.47
CA ALA A 50 14.77 5.51 -0.84
C ALA A 50 13.86 6.41 -1.69
N GLY A 51 14.03 6.31 -3.01
CA GLY A 51 13.27 7.05 -3.99
C GLY A 51 12.91 6.17 -5.18
N VAL A 52 11.82 6.53 -5.86
CA VAL A 52 11.34 5.80 -7.03
C VAL A 52 10.80 6.77 -8.07
N ALA A 53 11.06 6.51 -9.34
CA ALA A 53 10.58 7.28 -10.47
C ALA A 53 10.15 6.36 -11.62
N PHE A 54 9.08 6.75 -12.31
CA PHE A 54 8.59 6.10 -13.53
C PHE A 54 8.81 7.06 -14.70
N PRO A 55 9.83 6.82 -15.54
CA PRO A 55 10.02 7.63 -16.74
C PRO A 55 8.90 7.37 -17.76
N GLY A 56 8.77 8.25 -18.75
CA GLY A 56 7.70 8.16 -19.77
C GLY A 56 7.81 6.94 -20.70
N ASP A 57 8.90 6.18 -20.63
CA ASP A 57 9.09 4.91 -21.34
C ASP A 57 8.44 3.71 -20.63
N GLY A 58 7.86 3.91 -19.45
CA GLY A 58 7.21 2.86 -18.66
C GLY A 58 8.17 2.01 -17.83
N SER A 59 9.47 2.34 -17.82
CA SER A 59 10.45 1.69 -16.95
C SER A 59 10.30 2.14 -15.49
N LEU A 60 11.02 1.46 -14.60
CA LEU A 60 11.10 1.81 -13.19
C LEU A 60 12.55 2.08 -12.80
N VAL A 61 12.82 3.28 -12.31
CA VAL A 61 14.10 3.62 -11.67
C VAL A 61 13.86 3.70 -10.18
N ARG A 62 14.67 3.02 -9.40
CA ARG A 62 14.68 3.13 -7.95
C ARG A 62 16.08 3.38 -7.43
N ALA A 63 16.16 4.11 -6.32
CA ALA A 63 17.40 4.41 -5.64
C ALA A 63 17.24 4.20 -4.14
N ARG A 64 18.28 3.71 -3.48
CA ARG A 64 18.34 3.57 -2.02
C ARG A 64 19.73 3.92 -1.51
N ILE A 65 19.80 4.44 -0.28
CA ILE A 65 21.06 4.68 0.41
C ILE A 65 21.27 3.57 1.44
N ASP A 66 22.40 2.87 1.37
CA ASP A 66 22.82 2.01 2.48
C ASP A 66 23.34 2.88 3.63
N ALA A 67 22.60 2.92 4.73
CA ALA A 67 22.94 3.72 5.89
C ALA A 67 24.27 3.30 6.57
N GLY A 68 24.68 2.03 6.40
CA GLY A 68 25.94 1.52 6.96
C GLY A 68 27.17 1.86 6.11
N ALA A 69 26.99 2.01 4.80
CA ALA A 69 28.09 2.18 3.84
C ALA A 69 28.15 3.57 3.20
N ALA A 70 27.11 4.40 3.36
CA ALA A 70 26.92 5.66 2.64
C ALA A 70 26.95 5.51 1.10
N THR A 71 26.70 4.31 0.60
CA THR A 71 26.66 3.99 -0.83
C THR A 71 25.25 4.22 -1.39
N LEU A 72 25.18 4.84 -2.56
CA LEU A 72 23.95 4.98 -3.32
C LEU A 72 23.78 3.76 -4.24
N HIS A 73 22.75 2.96 -4.02
CA HIS A 73 22.40 1.89 -4.94
C HIS A 73 21.29 2.37 -5.88
N VAL A 74 21.48 2.16 -7.19
CA VAL A 74 20.50 2.45 -8.22
C VAL A 74 20.12 1.18 -8.96
N GLN A 75 18.84 1.00 -9.24
CA GLN A 75 18.33 -0.10 -10.04
C GLN A 75 17.38 0.44 -11.10
N HIS A 76 17.59 -0.02 -12.33
CA HIS A 76 16.71 0.24 -13.48
C HIS A 76 16.04 -1.06 -13.91
N ILE A 77 14.73 -1.02 -14.07
CA ILE A 77 13.90 -2.15 -14.49
C ILE A 77 13.15 -1.70 -15.73
N ALA A 78 13.58 -2.22 -16.88
CA ALA A 78 13.01 -1.83 -18.17
C ALA A 78 11.51 -2.15 -18.29
N THR A 79 11.09 -3.28 -17.73
CA THR A 79 9.70 -3.77 -17.83
C THR A 79 9.19 -4.18 -16.44
N PRO A 80 8.75 -3.22 -15.60
CA PRO A 80 8.31 -3.53 -14.25
C PRO A 80 7.04 -4.38 -14.25
N SER A 81 7.06 -5.48 -13.50
CA SER A 81 5.92 -6.38 -13.31
C SER A 81 6.11 -7.20 -12.02
N GLU A 82 5.10 -7.97 -11.62
CA GLU A 82 5.21 -8.90 -10.49
C GLU A 82 6.29 -9.98 -10.68
N ALA A 83 6.62 -10.30 -11.93
CA ALA A 83 7.65 -11.28 -12.29
C ALA A 83 9.00 -10.64 -12.62
N ALA A 84 9.12 -9.31 -12.56
CA ALA A 84 10.38 -8.63 -12.82
C ALA A 84 11.41 -8.98 -11.74
N ASP A 85 12.68 -8.99 -12.13
CA ASP A 85 13.78 -9.15 -11.18
C ASP A 85 14.10 -7.80 -10.53
N PHE A 86 14.06 -7.78 -9.20
CA PHE A 86 14.35 -6.61 -8.37
C PHE A 86 15.63 -6.79 -7.55
N THR A 87 16.46 -7.80 -7.84
CA THR A 87 17.64 -8.14 -7.02
C THR A 87 18.93 -7.44 -7.43
N SER A 88 19.06 -7.02 -8.69
CA SER A 88 20.31 -6.45 -9.23
C SER A 88 20.40 -4.94 -8.99
N TRP A 89 21.38 -4.51 -8.19
CA TRP A 89 21.67 -3.11 -7.90
C TRP A 89 23.03 -2.72 -8.48
N ALA A 90 23.13 -1.49 -8.98
CA ALA A 90 24.40 -0.84 -9.32
C ALA A 90 24.80 0.14 -8.20
N ASP A 91 26.10 0.31 -7.98
CA ASP A 91 26.71 1.23 -7.01
C ASP A 91 27.13 2.56 -7.66
#